data_AF-A0A328RXW4-F1
#
_entry.id   AF-A0A328RXW4-F1
#
_cell.length_a   1.000
_cell.length_b   1.000
_cell.length_c   1.000
_cell.angle_alpha   90.00
_cell.angle_beta   90.00
_cell.angle_gamma   90.00
#
_symmetry.space_group_name_H-M   'P 1'
#
loop_
_entity.id
_entity.type
_entity.pdbx_description
1 polymer ?
#
loop_
_entity_poly.entity_id
_entity_poly.type
_entity_poly.pdbx_seq_one_letter_code
_entity_poly.pdbx_strand_id
1 'polypeptide(L)' 'MNYLLAVIILVYIAMMVLVGYIAWKRTSSNEDYLVAGRKTSSIVMALSYGATFISTAAIVGFGGLAGTNGLGILW' A
#
# COMPACT_ATOMS: atom_id res chain seq x y z
N MET A 1 -16.27 15.45 -8.50
CA MET A 1 -15.64 14.14 -8.78
C MET A 1 -16.35 13.53 -9.97
N ASN A 2 -15.62 13.11 -11.01
CA ASN A 2 -16.24 12.38 -12.12
C ASN A 2 -16.83 11.06 -11.59
N TYR A 3 -18.07 10.71 -11.96
CA TYR A 3 -18.73 9.46 -11.54
C TYR A 3 -17.86 8.23 -11.83
N LEU A 4 -17.15 8.21 -12.96
CA LEU A 4 -16.19 7.15 -13.29
C LEU A 4 -15.09 7.01 -12.22
N LEU A 5 -14.53 8.12 -11.76
CA LEU A 5 -13.46 8.14 -10.77
C LEU A 5 -13.96 7.67 -9.40
N ALA A 6 -15.19 8.06 -9.03
CA ALA A 6 -15.83 7.58 -7.82
C ALA A 6 -16.04 6.05 -7.83
N VAL A 7 -16.47 5.49 -8.97
CA VAL A 7 -16.61 4.03 -9.14
C VAL A 7 -15.27 3.32 -8.99
N ILE A 8 -14.20 3.83 -9.62
CA ILE A 8 -12.86 3.24 -9.52
C ILE A 8 -12.38 3.21 -8.06
N ILE A 9 -12.57 4.31 -7.31
CA ILE A 9 -12.20 4.38 -5.89
C ILE A 9 -12.99 3.36 -5.08
N LEU A 10 -14.31 3.25 -5.29
CA LEU A 10 -15.14 2.30 -4.57
C LEU A 10 -14.72 0.86 -4.82
N VAL A 11 -14.41 0.51 -6.07
CA VAL A 11 -13.89 -0.82 -6.43
C VAL A 11 -12.54 -1.08 -5.77
N TYR A 12 -11.64 -0.11 -5.77
CA TYR A 12 -10.34 -0.23 -5.09
C TYR A 12 -10.49 -0.48 -3.58
N ILE A 13 -11.34 0.29 -2.90
CA ILE A 13 -11.59 0.10 -1.46
C ILE A 13 -12.22 -1.27 -1.20
N ALA A 14 -13.19 -1.68 -2.02
CA ALA A 14 -13.84 -2.98 -1.89
C ALA A 14 -12.82 -4.14 -2.03
N MET A 15 -11.88 -4.04 -2.97
CA MET A 15 -10.80 -5.02 -3.12
C MET A 15 -9.88 -5.05 -1.88
N MET A 16 -9.49 -3.88 -1.34
CA MET A 16 -8.65 -3.81 -0.15
C MET A 16 -9.33 -4.44 1.08
N VAL A 17 -10.62 -4.15 1.29
CA VAL A 17 -11.41 -4.74 2.38
C VAL A 17 -11.54 -6.25 2.19
N LEU A 18 -11.80 -6.72 0.97
CA LEU A 18 -11.92 -8.14 0.66
C LEU A 18 -10.62 -8.90 0.96
N VAL A 19 -9.47 -8.37 0.53
CA VAL A 19 -8.16 -8.97 0.82
C VAL A 19 -7.90 -9.00 2.33
N GLY A 20 -8.19 -7.90 3.05
CA GLY A 20 -8.06 -7.83 4.50
C GLY A 20 -8.95 -8.85 5.22
N TYR A 21 -10.18 -9.02 4.77
CA TYR A 21 -11.12 -10.00 5.32
C TYR A 21 -10.63 -11.44 5.11
N ILE A 22 -10.14 -11.77 3.92
CA ILE A 22 -9.56 -13.09 3.62
C ILE A 22 -8.33 -13.35 4.50
N ALA A 23 -7.45 -12.35 4.66
CA ALA A 23 -6.27 -12.46 5.50
C ALA A 23 -6.67 -12.69 6.97
N TRP A 24 -7.62 -11.91 7.49
CA TRP A 24 -8.13 -12.06 8.85
C TRP A 24 -8.73 -13.45 9.10
N LYS A 25 -9.51 -13.99 8.16
CA LYS A 25 -10.05 -15.35 8.26
C LYS A 25 -8.98 -16.44 8.30
N ARG A 26 -7.77 -16.18 7.78
CA ARG A 26 -6.64 -17.12 7.76
C ARG A 26 -5.71 -16.95 8.97
N THR A 27 -5.79 -15.84 9.68
CA THR A 27 -5.00 -15.61 10.89
C THR A 27 -5.62 -16.35 12.07
N SER A 28 -4.87 -17.29 12.67
CA SER A 28 -5.30 -18.01 13.88
C SER A 28 -4.30 -17.91 15.03
N SER A 29 -3.06 -17.51 14.76
CA SER A 29 -1.99 -17.37 15.75
C SER A 29 -1.25 -16.04 15.63
N ASN A 30 -0.47 -15.71 16.67
CA ASN A 30 0.43 -14.55 16.65
C ASN A 30 1.49 -14.67 15.55
N GLU A 31 1.93 -15.88 15.22
CA GLU A 31 2.91 -16.11 14.15
C GLU A 31 2.30 -15.83 12.77
N ASP A 32 1.05 -16.24 12.54
CA ASP A 32 0.32 -15.92 11.31
C ASP A 32 0.11 -14.41 11.15
N TYR A 33 -0.14 -13.70 12.26
CA TYR A 33 -0.37 -12.25 12.23
C TYR A 33 0.92 -11.45 11.99
N LEU A 34 2.00 -11.79 12.70
CA LEU A 34 3.23 -10.98 12.67
C LEU A 34 4.14 -11.30 11.48
N VAL A 35 4.22 -12.57 11.09
CA VAL A 35 5.19 -13.03 10.07
C VAL A 35 4.54 -13.92 9.01
N ALA A 36 3.21 -13.93 8.90
CA ALA A 36 2.46 -14.74 7.94
C ALA A 36 2.86 -16.23 7.97
N GLY A 37 3.15 -16.75 9.17
CA GLY A 37 3.59 -18.14 9.36
C GLY A 37 4.90 -18.48 8.65
N ARG A 38 5.68 -17.47 8.23
CA ARG A 38 6.93 -17.58 7.46
C ARG A 38 6.78 -18.30 6.11
N LYS A 39 5.57 -18.28 5.53
CA LYS A 39 5.24 -18.98 4.28
C LYS A 39 5.05 -18.05 3.07
N THR A 40 5.15 -16.74 3.27
CA THR A 40 4.97 -15.76 2.19
C THR A 40 6.11 -15.81 1.19
N SER A 41 5.77 -15.81 -0.11
CA SER A 41 6.74 -15.74 -1.20
C SER A 41 7.64 -14.50 -1.10
N SER A 42 8.93 -14.65 -1.39
CA SER A 42 9.93 -13.58 -1.34
C SER A 42 9.57 -12.38 -2.22
N ILE A 43 8.91 -12.60 -3.36
CA ILE A 43 8.48 -11.52 -4.26
C ILE A 43 7.38 -10.67 -3.61
N VAL A 44 6.40 -11.31 -2.97
CA VAL A 44 5.30 -10.61 -2.28
C VAL A 44 5.85 -9.81 -1.11
N MET A 45 6.81 -10.37 -0.36
CA MET A 45 7.52 -9.66 0.71
C MET A 45 8.27 -8.43 0.18
N ALA A 46 9.05 -8.58 -0.90
CA ALA A 46 9.83 -7.48 -1.48
C ALA A 46 8.93 -6.33 -1.98
N LEU A 47 7.84 -6.66 -2.68
CA LEU A 47 6.85 -5.68 -3.13
C LEU A 47 6.16 -4.99 -1.97
N SER A 48 5.78 -5.73 -0.92
CA SER A 48 5.14 -5.17 0.27
C SER A 48 6.07 -4.24 1.03
N TYR A 49 7.34 -4.61 1.15
CA TYR A 49 8.37 -3.76 1.73
C TYR A 49 8.51 -2.47 0.94
N GLY A 50 8.68 -2.54 -0.38
CA GLY A 50 8.75 -1.36 -1.25
C GLY A 50 7.52 -0.45 -1.15
N ALA A 51 6.31 -1.03 -1.17
CA ALA A 51 5.07 -0.28 -1.01
C ALA A 51 4.97 0.43 0.35
N THR A 52 5.49 -0.18 1.42
CA THR A 52 5.48 0.40 2.77
C THR A 52 6.29 1.71 2.85
N PHE A 53 7.35 1.86 2.05
CA PHE A 53 8.14 3.11 2.02
C PHE A 53 7.47 4.25 1.26
N ILE A 54 6.55 3.95 0.35
CA ILE A 54 5.90 4.96 -0.48
C ILE A 54 4.55 5.33 0.15
N SER A 55 4.54 6.43 0.90
CA SER A 55 3.33 6.99 1.50
C SER A 55 2.77 8.17 0.70
N THR A 56 1.55 8.59 1.03
CA THR A 56 0.98 9.83 0.49
C THR A 56 1.83 11.05 0.78
N ALA A 57 2.50 11.09 1.94
CA ALA A 57 3.48 12.13 2.27
C ALA A 57 4.68 12.09 1.31
N ALA A 58 5.13 10.89 0.92
CA ALA A 58 6.19 10.76 -0.07
C ALA A 58 5.74 11.31 -1.43
N ILE A 59 4.57 10.91 -1.93
CA ILE A 59 4.08 11.30 -3.26
C ILE A 59 3.74 12.80 -3.33
N VAL A 60 2.87 13.27 -2.43
CA VAL A 60 2.37 14.65 -2.44
C VAL A 60 3.39 15.61 -1.86
N GLY A 61 4.10 15.22 -0.79
CA GLY A 61 5.11 16.05 -0.14
C GLY A 61 6.34 16.26 -1.01
N PHE A 62 7.01 15.20 -1.48
CA PHE A 62 8.14 15.37 -2.39
C PHE A 62 7.70 15.96 -3.72
N GLY A 63 6.54 15.59 -4.26
CA GLY A 63 6.01 16.20 -5.48
C GLY A 63 5.83 17.73 -5.34
N GLY A 64 5.28 18.17 -4.20
CA GLY A 64 5.11 19.59 -3.89
C GLY A 64 6.44 20.32 -3.70
N LEU A 65 7.38 19.74 -2.94
CA LEU A 65 8.70 20.33 -2.72
C LEU A 65 9.53 20.37 -4.01
N ALA A 66 9.42 19.37 -4.87
CA ALA A 66 10.10 19.34 -6.17
C ALA A 66 9.52 20.39 -7.13
N GLY A 67 8.22 20.67 -7.04
CA GLY A 67 7.57 21.73 -7.81
C GLY A 67 8.09 23.13 -7.47
N THR A 68 8.58 23.36 -6.25
CA THR A 68 9.09 24.67 -5.80
C THR A 68 10.61 24.77 -5.76
N ASN A 69 11.32 23.70 -5.38
CA ASN A 69 12.77 23.68 -5.21
C ASN A 69 13.50 22.94 -6.34
N GLY A 70 12.78 22.40 -7.32
CA GLY A 70 13.33 21.58 -8.39
C GLY A 70 13.74 20.18 -7.94
N LEU A 71 14.36 19.42 -8.84
CA LEU A 71 14.74 18.03 -8.60
C LEU A 71 15.97 17.86 -7.67
N GLY A 72 16.55 18.95 -7.18
CA GLY A 72 17.68 18.93 -6.26
C GLY A 72 17.37 18.36 -4.87
N ILE A 73 16.12 18.00 -4.58
CA ILE A 73 15.68 17.34 -3.34
C ILE A 73 15.55 15.82 -3.45
N LEU A 74 15.84 15.24 -4.62
CA LEU A 74 15.66 13.81 -4.88
C LEU A 74 16.83 12.93 -4.39
N TRP A 75 17.89 13.53 -3.85
CA TRP A 75 19.11 12.85 -3.41
C TRP A 75 19.33 13.00 -1.91
#